data_AF-A0A2Z5BP54-F1
#
_entry.id   AF-A0A2Z5BP54-F1
#
_cell.length_a   1.000
_cell.length_b   1.000
_cell.length_c   1.000
_cell.angle_alpha   90.00
_cell.angle_beta   90.00
_cell.angle_gamma   90.00
#
_symmetry.space_group_name_H-M   'P 1'
#
loop_
_entity.id
_entity.type
_entity.pdbx_description
1 polymer ?
#
loop_
_entity_poly.entity_id
_entity_poly.type
_entity_poly.pdbx_seq_one_letter_code
_entity_poly.pdbx_strand_id
1 'polypeptide(L)'
;MRIEGQSEDWEPMFIGMIERARETAPSEPGVYKMPCGECVVDFFVTAEGEERWLVAGDGHSYTRESVVIARHGEHPWVRLYSLADAAAEIARLAALGERDLDRVVEDLIESIDDREGESIERERADMREAPLADVADRFGVELGDERHLTPDA
;
A
#
# COMPACT_ATOMS: atom_id res chain seq x y z
N MET A 1 19.79 -18.30 41.89
CA MET A 1 18.53 -18.44 41.13
C MET A 1 18.79 -17.80 39.77
N ARG A 2 19.02 -18.62 38.75
CA ARG A 2 19.37 -18.18 37.39
C ARG A 2 18.05 -17.94 36.67
N ILE A 3 17.80 -16.72 36.22
CA ILE A 3 16.70 -16.47 35.29
C ILE A 3 17.22 -16.95 33.94
N GLU A 4 16.75 -18.12 33.51
CA GLU A 4 16.94 -18.60 32.15
C GLU A 4 16.12 -17.68 31.25
N GLY A 5 16.80 -16.76 30.58
CA GLY A 5 16.20 -16.02 29.48
C GLY A 5 15.86 -17.01 28.39
N GLN A 6 14.58 -17.19 28.09
CA GLN A 6 14.14 -17.75 26.82
C GLN A 6 14.78 -16.90 25.73
N SER A 7 15.82 -17.40 25.07
CA SER A 7 16.12 -16.94 23.73
C SER A 7 14.98 -17.47 22.87
N GLU A 8 13.96 -16.65 22.65
CA GLU A 8 12.96 -16.94 21.61
C GLU A 8 13.74 -17.30 20.34
N ASP A 9 13.45 -18.50 19.82
CA ASP A 9 14.09 -18.98 18.60
C ASP A 9 13.47 -18.17 17.46
N TRP A 10 14.10 -17.04 17.15
CA TRP A 10 13.61 -16.05 16.20
C TRP A 10 13.70 -16.56 14.75
N GLU A 11 14.61 -17.51 14.48
CA GLU A 11 14.95 -17.96 13.14
C GLU A 11 13.76 -18.64 12.42
N PRO A 12 13.03 -19.59 13.04
CA PRO A 12 11.83 -20.17 12.43
C PRO A 12 10.70 -19.15 12.21
N MET A 13 10.59 -18.14 13.08
CA MET A 13 9.58 -17.08 12.95
C MET A 13 9.86 -16.20 11.73
N PHE A 14 11.12 -15.77 11.55
CA PHE A 14 11.54 -14.99 10.38
C PHE A 14 11.36 -15.79 9.09
N ILE A 15 11.76 -17.06 9.05
CA ILE A 15 11.57 -17.92 7.87
C ILE A 15 10.07 -18.01 7.52
N GLY A 16 9.21 -18.31 8.50
CA GLY A 16 7.78 -18.41 8.27
C GLY A 16 7.14 -17.10 7.82
N MET A 17 7.65 -15.94 8.28
CA MET A 17 7.21 -14.64 7.81
C MET A 17 7.58 -14.40 6.34
N ILE A 18 8.80 -14.74 5.95
CA ILE A 18 9.31 -14.61 4.57
C ILE A 18 8.51 -15.50 3.62
N GLU A 19 8.22 -16.73 4.01
CA GLU A 19 7.45 -17.68 3.21
C GLU A 19 6.02 -17.16 2.94
N ARG A 20 5.31 -16.74 3.99
CA ARG A 20 3.96 -16.15 3.84
C ARG A 20 3.97 -14.89 3.00
N ALA A 21 5.00 -14.06 3.17
CA ALA A 21 5.14 -12.85 2.38
C ALA A 21 5.37 -13.18 0.90
N ARG A 22 6.16 -14.22 0.57
CA ARG A 22 6.40 -14.66 -0.81
C ARG A 22 5.16 -15.28 -1.46
N GLU A 23 4.41 -16.07 -0.71
CA GLU A 23 3.17 -16.72 -1.18
C GLU A 23 2.10 -15.69 -1.56
N THR A 24 2.01 -14.60 -0.81
CA THR A 24 1.00 -13.55 -1.02
C THR A 24 1.43 -12.45 -1.99
N ALA A 25 2.71 -12.43 -2.40
CA ALA A 25 3.24 -11.40 -3.29
C ALA A 25 2.72 -11.55 -4.73
N PRO A 26 2.38 -10.45 -5.43
CA PRO A 26 1.86 -10.49 -6.79
C PRO A 26 2.79 -11.18 -7.79
N SER A 27 2.24 -12.02 -8.66
CA SER A 27 2.99 -12.75 -9.72
C SER A 27 2.79 -12.18 -11.13
N GLU A 28 1.96 -11.16 -11.28
CA GLU A 28 1.74 -10.48 -12.57
C GLU A 28 2.27 -9.04 -12.54
N PRO A 29 2.87 -8.54 -13.64
CA PRO A 29 3.27 -7.15 -13.73
C PRO A 29 2.13 -6.15 -13.51
N GLY A 30 2.45 -5.04 -12.86
CA GLY A 30 1.51 -3.98 -12.56
C GLY A 30 1.92 -3.18 -11.33
N VAL A 31 1.10 -2.20 -10.99
CA VAL A 31 1.32 -1.34 -9.84
C VAL A 31 0.46 -1.81 -8.68
N TYR A 32 1.11 -1.97 -7.53
CA TYR A 32 0.52 -2.56 -6.34
C TYR A 32 0.74 -1.68 -5.11
N LYS A 33 -0.29 -1.57 -4.29
CA LYS A 33 -0.20 -1.10 -2.91
C LYS A 33 0.30 -2.24 -2.03
N MET A 34 1.36 -1.98 -1.29
CA MET A 34 1.97 -2.94 -0.38
C MET A 34 1.08 -3.20 0.84
N PRO A 35 1.28 -4.33 1.55
CA PRO A 35 0.61 -4.66 2.81
C PRO A 35 0.69 -3.63 3.95
N CYS A 36 1.54 -2.62 3.83
CA CYS A 36 1.61 -1.51 4.77
C CYS A 36 0.48 -0.49 4.61
N GLY A 37 -0.25 -0.54 3.49
CA GLY A 37 -1.34 0.39 3.21
C GLY A 37 -0.91 1.77 2.72
N GLU A 38 0.38 2.05 2.55
CA GLU A 38 0.87 3.36 2.11
C GLU A 38 1.88 3.27 0.96
N CYS A 39 2.78 2.28 0.97
CA CYS A 39 3.79 2.14 -0.07
C CYS A 39 3.21 1.58 -1.36
N VAL A 40 3.65 2.15 -2.48
CA VAL A 40 3.29 1.70 -3.83
C VAL A 40 4.54 1.19 -4.54
N VAL A 41 4.40 0.04 -5.20
CA VAL A 41 5.46 -0.58 -5.99
C VAL A 41 5.00 -0.89 -7.40
N ASP A 42 5.88 -0.67 -8.37
CA ASP A 42 5.72 -1.09 -9.76
C ASP A 42 6.50 -2.39 -9.99
N PHE A 43 5.77 -3.46 -10.30
CA PHE A 43 6.32 -4.76 -10.66
C PHE A 43 6.33 -4.93 -12.18
N PHE A 44 7.50 -5.20 -12.73
CA PHE A 44 7.68 -5.49 -14.16
C PHE A 44 8.71 -6.60 -14.38
N VAL A 45 8.72 -7.11 -15.61
CA VAL A 45 9.69 -8.08 -16.10
C VAL A 45 10.59 -7.38 -17.11
N THR A 46 11.91 -7.46 -16.93
CA THR A 46 12.87 -6.84 -17.86
C THR A 46 12.89 -7.56 -19.21
N ALA A 47 13.60 -6.98 -20.18
CA ALA A 47 13.79 -7.60 -21.49
C ALA A 47 14.52 -8.97 -21.39
N GLU A 48 15.33 -9.16 -20.36
CA GLU A 48 16.04 -10.40 -20.03
C GLU A 48 15.14 -11.43 -19.32
N GLY A 49 13.90 -11.08 -18.99
CA GLY A 49 12.97 -11.95 -18.28
C GLY A 49 13.11 -11.91 -16.76
N GLU A 50 13.79 -10.91 -16.21
CA GLU A 50 14.00 -10.79 -14.76
C GLU A 50 12.89 -10.00 -14.07
N GLU A 51 12.40 -10.49 -12.94
CA GLU A 51 11.43 -9.76 -12.12
C GLU A 51 12.10 -8.60 -11.37
N ARG A 52 11.57 -7.38 -11.53
CA ARG A 52 12.06 -6.18 -10.84
C ARG A 52 10.90 -5.39 -10.26
N TRP A 53 11.18 -4.76 -9.12
CA TRP A 53 10.22 -3.99 -8.35
C TRP A 53 10.77 -2.59 -8.09
N LEU A 54 10.06 -1.55 -8.49
CA LEU A 54 10.41 -0.15 -8.17
C LEU A 54 9.50 0.34 -7.06
N VAL A 55 10.08 0.93 -6.02
CA VAL A 55 9.31 1.61 -4.97
C VAL A 55 9.19 3.08 -5.38
N ALA A 56 7.98 3.62 -5.38
CA ALA A 56 7.78 5.02 -5.74
C ALA A 56 8.60 5.95 -4.82
N GLY A 57 9.38 6.85 -5.41
CA GLY A 57 10.27 7.76 -4.67
C GLY A 57 11.65 7.17 -4.33
N ASP A 58 11.88 5.88 -4.59
CA ASP A 58 13.19 5.25 -4.47
C ASP A 58 13.82 5.06 -5.86
N GLY A 59 15.06 5.54 -6.03
CA GLY A 59 15.80 5.44 -7.28
C GLY A 59 16.32 4.03 -7.58
N HIS A 60 16.08 3.06 -6.69
CA HIS A 60 16.57 1.70 -6.81
C HIS A 60 15.45 0.72 -7.18
N SER A 61 15.84 -0.32 -7.91
CA SER A 61 14.98 -1.48 -8.14
C SER A 61 15.36 -2.64 -7.21
N TYR A 62 14.35 -3.42 -6.84
CA TYR A 62 14.40 -4.50 -5.86
C TYR A 62 14.04 -5.84 -6.49
N THR A 63 14.59 -6.91 -5.93
CA THR A 63 14.17 -8.28 -6.26
C THR A 63 12.90 -8.64 -5.50
N ARG A 64 12.21 -9.69 -5.94
CA ARG A 64 11.08 -10.26 -5.21
C ARG A 64 11.43 -10.56 -3.76
N GLU A 65 12.58 -11.15 -3.47
CA GLU A 65 12.99 -11.45 -2.09
C GLU A 65 13.06 -10.17 -1.25
N SER A 66 13.76 -9.15 -1.75
CA SER A 66 13.97 -7.92 -0.99
C SER A 66 12.69 -7.12 -0.76
N VAL A 67 11.84 -6.95 -1.78
CA VAL A 67 10.59 -6.18 -1.63
C VAL A 67 9.57 -6.89 -0.73
N VAL A 68 9.54 -8.23 -0.77
CA VAL A 68 8.63 -9.04 0.02
C VAL A 68 9.07 -9.10 1.48
N ILE A 69 10.36 -9.06 1.77
CA ILE A 69 10.88 -8.96 3.13
C ILE A 69 10.66 -7.54 3.67
N ALA A 70 10.74 -6.52 2.81
CA ALA A 70 10.35 -5.15 3.16
C ALA A 70 8.84 -5.01 3.41
N ARG A 71 8.04 -6.09 3.32
CA ARG A 71 6.65 -6.11 3.77
C ARG A 71 6.59 -5.73 5.26
N HIS A 72 6.17 -4.50 5.51
CA HIS A 72 5.62 -4.09 6.79
C HIS A 72 4.09 -4.03 6.65
N GLY A 73 3.34 -4.45 7.67
CA GLY A 73 1.87 -4.37 7.68
C GLY A 73 1.10 -5.64 7.30
N GLU A 74 -0.18 -5.63 7.64
CA GLU A 74 -1.07 -6.79 7.64
C GLU A 74 -2.09 -6.78 6.49
N HIS A 75 -2.16 -5.70 5.71
CA HIS A 75 -3.12 -5.59 4.61
C HIS A 75 -2.78 -6.56 3.46
N PRO A 76 -3.77 -7.00 2.67
CA PRO A 76 -3.48 -7.72 1.44
C PRO A 76 -2.80 -6.79 0.42
N TRP A 77 -2.06 -7.38 -0.52
CA TRP A 77 -1.62 -6.66 -1.71
C TRP A 77 -2.83 -6.22 -2.53
N VAL A 78 -2.88 -4.95 -2.92
CA VAL A 78 -3.96 -4.41 -3.74
C VAL A 78 -3.37 -3.97 -5.08
N ARG A 79 -3.87 -4.55 -6.17
CA ARG A 79 -3.51 -4.09 -7.53
C ARG A 79 -4.25 -2.78 -7.77
N LEU A 80 -3.51 -1.69 -7.96
CA LEU A 80 -4.11 -0.39 -8.22
C LEU A 80 -4.58 -0.29 -9.67
N TYR A 81 -3.75 -0.77 -10.61
CA TYR A 81 -4.07 -0.80 -12.04
C TYR A 81 -3.34 -1.96 -12.71
N SER A 82 -4.00 -2.60 -13.68
CA SER A 82 -3.27 -3.47 -14.62
C SER A 82 -2.63 -2.63 -15.72
N LEU A 83 -1.52 -3.10 -16.29
CA LEU A 83 -0.93 -2.48 -17.48
C LEU A 83 -1.93 -2.42 -18.65
N ALA A 84 -2.88 -3.36 -18.71
CA ALA A 84 -3.94 -3.36 -19.70
C ALA A 84 -4.95 -2.23 -19.48
N ASP A 85 -5.31 -1.92 -18.23
CA ASP A 85 -6.21 -0.81 -17.91
C ASP A 85 -5.55 0.54 -18.20
N ALA A 86 -4.28 0.69 -17.81
CA ALA A 86 -3.50 1.88 -18.14
C ALA A 86 -3.36 2.07 -19.66
N ALA A 87 -3.05 0.99 -20.39
CA ALA A 87 -2.96 1.04 -21.85
C ALA A 87 -4.31 1.34 -22.52
N ALA A 88 -5.42 0.79 -22.00
CA ALA A 88 -6.76 1.05 -22.50
C ALA A 88 -7.17 2.51 -22.29
N GLU A 89 -6.85 3.09 -21.13
CA GLU A 89 -7.16 4.49 -20.83
C GLU A 89 -6.29 5.45 -21.66
N ILE A 90 -4.98 5.18 -21.80
CA ILE A 90 -4.11 5.92 -22.71
C ILE A 90 -4.63 5.85 -24.16
N ALA A 91 -5.08 4.68 -24.61
CA ALA A 91 -5.66 4.51 -25.94
C ALA A 91 -6.98 5.30 -26.10
N ARG A 92 -7.82 5.33 -25.05
CA ARG A 92 -9.06 6.14 -25.03
C ARG A 92 -8.75 7.63 -25.13
N LEU A 93 -7.80 8.12 -24.33
CA LEU A 93 -7.39 9.53 -24.30
C LEU A 93 -6.74 9.94 -25.64
N ALA A 94 -5.88 9.09 -26.20
CA ALA A 94 -5.30 9.30 -27.54
C ALA A 94 -6.37 9.36 -28.65
N ALA A 95 -7.45 8.58 -28.53
CA ALA A 95 -8.57 8.60 -29.48
C ALA A 95 -9.45 9.86 -29.37
N LEU A 96 -9.46 10.52 -28.20
CA LEU A 96 -10.17 11.79 -27.97
C LEU A 96 -9.44 13.01 -28.55
N GLY A 97 -8.25 12.83 -29.12
CA GLY A 97 -7.55 13.83 -29.91
C GLY A 97 -6.62 14.76 -29.12
N GLU A 98 -6.43 14.50 -27.83
CA GLU A 98 -5.41 15.18 -27.03
C GLU A 98 -4.03 14.61 -27.40
N ARG A 99 -3.30 15.35 -28.23
CA ARG A 99 -1.91 14.99 -28.64
C ARG A 99 -0.86 15.45 -27.63
N ASP A 100 -1.29 16.04 -26.53
CA ASP A 100 -0.40 16.48 -25.48
C ASP A 100 -0.26 15.33 -24.46
N LEU A 101 0.89 14.67 -24.50
CA LEU A 101 1.19 13.55 -23.62
C LEU A 101 1.13 13.96 -22.15
N ASP A 102 1.55 15.19 -21.83
CA ASP A 102 1.56 15.69 -20.46
C ASP A 102 0.13 15.80 -19.94
N ARG A 103 -0.79 16.30 -20.77
CA ARG A 103 -2.22 16.38 -20.43
C ARG A 103 -2.90 15.01 -20.32
N VAL A 104 -2.56 14.07 -21.20
CA VAL A 104 -3.03 12.68 -21.11
C VAL A 104 -2.56 12.02 -19.81
N VAL A 105 -1.34 12.32 -19.37
CA VAL A 105 -0.80 11.84 -18.09
C VAL A 105 -1.50 12.52 -16.92
N GLU A 106 -1.75 13.82 -16.96
CA GLU A 106 -2.51 14.56 -15.94
C GLU A 106 -3.94 14.02 -15.79
N ASP A 107 -4.66 13.84 -16.89
CA ASP A 107 -6.03 13.27 -16.90
C ASP A 107 -6.05 11.84 -16.35
N LEU A 108 -5.01 11.05 -16.63
CA LEU A 108 -4.87 9.70 -16.08
C LEU A 108 -4.64 9.74 -14.57
N ILE A 109 -3.79 10.66 -14.07
CA ILE A 109 -3.54 10.85 -12.64
C ILE A 109 -4.84 11.26 -11.93
N GLU A 110 -5.57 12.25 -12.46
CA GLU A 110 -6.83 12.71 -11.87
C GLU A 110 -7.87 11.57 -11.81
N SER A 111 -8.01 10.79 -12.88
CA SER A 111 -8.90 9.62 -12.89
C SER A 111 -8.50 8.53 -11.87
N ILE A 112 -7.21 8.41 -11.56
CA ILE A 112 -6.71 7.47 -10.54
C ILE A 112 -7.07 8.00 -9.15
N ASP A 113 -6.79 9.27 -8.87
CA ASP A 113 -7.07 9.90 -7.58
C ASP A 113 -8.56 9.87 -7.25
N ASP A 114 -9.43 10.15 -8.23
CA ASP A 114 -10.88 10.06 -8.06
C ASP A 114 -11.33 8.65 -7.65
N ARG A 115 -10.78 7.62 -8.29
CA ARG A 115 -11.11 6.22 -8.01
C ARG A 115 -10.61 5.77 -6.63
N GLU A 116 -9.42 6.21 -6.22
CA GLU A 116 -8.95 6.00 -4.85
C GLU A 116 -9.85 6.69 -3.84
N GLY A 117 -10.28 7.93 -4.11
CA GLY A 117 -11.25 8.66 -3.31
C GLY A 117 -12.56 7.88 -3.11
N GLU A 118 -13.17 7.43 -4.21
CA GLU A 118 -14.38 6.60 -4.18
C GLU A 118 -14.20 5.29 -3.41
N SER A 119 -13.01 4.67 -3.52
CA SER A 119 -12.68 3.45 -2.77
C SER A 119 -12.60 3.71 -1.27
N ILE A 120 -11.95 4.78 -0.86
CA ILE A 120 -11.82 5.19 0.55
C ILE A 120 -13.20 5.51 1.13
N GLU A 121 -14.04 6.23 0.39
CA GLU A 121 -15.41 6.55 0.81
C GLU A 121 -16.25 5.29 1.00
N ARG A 122 -16.13 4.31 0.09
CA ARG A 122 -16.82 3.02 0.21
C ARG A 122 -16.34 2.22 1.40
N GLU A 123 -15.03 2.15 1.62
CA GLU A 123 -14.44 1.45 2.77
C GLU A 123 -14.89 2.08 4.10
N ARG A 124 -14.97 3.42 4.16
CA ARG A 124 -15.55 4.15 5.29
C ARG A 124 -17.04 3.87 5.48
N ALA A 125 -17.81 3.78 4.40
CA ALA A 125 -19.23 3.47 4.47
C ALA A 125 -19.50 2.03 4.96
N ASP A 126 -18.61 1.08 4.63
CA ASP A 126 -18.70 -0.31 5.07
C ASP A 126 -18.18 -0.52 6.50
N MET A 127 -17.44 0.44 7.06
CA MET A 127 -17.03 0.44 8.46
C MET A 127 -18.23 0.70 9.38
N ARG A 128 -18.40 -0.16 10.39
CA ARG A 128 -19.33 0.13 11.47
C ARG A 128 -18.81 1.31 12.27
N GLU A 129 -19.54 2.43 12.23
CA GLU A 129 -19.29 3.56 13.12
C GLU A 129 -19.46 3.09 14.57
N ALA A 130 -18.40 3.23 15.36
CA ALA A 130 -18.41 3.04 16.80
C ALA A 130 -18.06 4.38 17.47
N PRO A 131 -18.75 4.78 18.54
CA PRO A 131 -18.36 5.94 19.33
C PRO A 131 -16.88 5.86 19.72
N LEU A 132 -16.15 6.97 19.56
CA LEU A 132 -14.73 7.07 19.88
C LEU A 132 -14.43 6.64 21.33
N ALA A 133 -15.36 6.92 22.25
CA ALA A 133 -15.29 6.49 23.64
C ALA A 133 -15.29 4.95 23.79
N ASP A 134 -16.11 4.24 23.01
CA ASP A 134 -16.20 2.77 23.07
C ASP A 134 -14.92 2.12 22.50
N VAL A 135 -14.33 2.74 21.48
CA VAL A 135 -13.02 2.31 20.93
C VAL A 135 -11.91 2.56 21.93
N ALA A 136 -11.91 3.73 22.59
CA ALA A 136 -10.91 4.10 23.58
C ALA A 136 -10.96 3.19 24.81
N ASP A 137 -12.16 2.89 25.32
CA ASP A 137 -12.35 1.95 26.44
C ASP A 137 -11.84 0.54 26.10
N ARG A 138 -12.12 0.06 24.87
CA ARG A 138 -11.63 -1.24 24.38
C ARG A 138 -10.09 -1.35 24.41
N PHE A 139 -9.38 -0.25 24.21
CA PHE A 139 -7.91 -0.21 24.20
C PHE A 139 -7.31 0.39 25.48
N GLY A 140 -8.12 0.72 26.48
CA GLY A 140 -7.66 1.33 27.73
C GLY A 140 -7.02 2.72 27.54
N VAL A 141 -7.48 3.48 26.56
CA VAL A 141 -7.00 4.84 26.26
C VAL A 141 -7.93 5.86 26.88
N GLU A 142 -7.40 6.79 27.66
CA GLU A 142 -8.16 7.95 28.13
C GLU A 142 -8.18 9.02 27.03
N LEU A 143 -9.38 9.37 26.53
CA LEU A 143 -9.55 10.50 25.62
C LEU A 143 -9.44 11.80 26.43
N GLY A 144 -8.47 12.65 26.08
CA GLY A 144 -8.33 13.97 26.69
C GLY A 144 -9.52 14.88 26.39
N ASP A 145 -9.91 15.74 27.34
CA ASP A 145 -10.96 16.74 27.16
C ASP A 145 -10.40 17.92 26.34
N GLU A 146 -10.78 18.04 25.06
CA GLU A 146 -10.34 19.12 24.14
C GLU A 146 -10.95 20.50 24.49
N ARG A 147 -10.95 20.88 25.78
CA ARG A 147 -11.43 22.18 26.26
C ARG A 147 -10.34 23.06 26.88
N HIS A 148 -9.07 22.81 26.55
CA HIS A 148 -7.97 23.64 27.02
C HIS A 148 -6.90 23.94 25.95
N LEU A 149 -7.31 24.66 24.91
CA LEU A 149 -6.42 25.56 24.17
C LEU A 149 -7.04 26.95 24.16
N THR A 150 -6.88 27.68 25.27
CA THR A 150 -6.92 29.15 25.21
C THR A 150 -5.56 29.62 24.72
N PRO A 151 -5.48 30.39 23.62
CA PRO A 151 -4.24 31.03 23.23
C PRO A 151 -4.01 32.20 24.21
N ASP A 152 -3.03 32.05 25.09
CA ASP A 152 -2.63 33.16 25.96
C ASP A 152 -2.01 34.30 25.12
N ALA A 153 -2.41 35.50 25.52
CA ALA A 153 -2.14 36.81 24.92
C ALA A 153 -0.71 37.34 25.17
#